data_AF-A0A0Q9XKT0-F1
#
_entry.id   AF-A0A0Q9XKT0-F1
#
_cell.length_a   1.000
_cell.length_b   1.000
_cell.length_c   1.000
_cell.angle_alpha   90.00
_cell.angle_beta   90.00
_cell.angle_gamma   90.00
#
_symmetry.space_group_name_H-M   'P 1'
#
loop_
_entity.id
_entity.type
_entity.pdbx_description
1 polymer ?
#
loop_
_entity_poly.entity_id
_entity_poly.type
_entity_poly.pdbx_seq_one_letter_code
_entity_poly.pdbx_strand_id
1 'polypeptide(L)' 'MNIAIFGELNQFELVVLTSLMPAVFIYLWILITGDIKNFERSKTAYSAYTAKDPINCYQNYTEEKKDT' A
#
# COMPACT_ATOMS: atom_id res chain seq x y z
N MET A 1 11.64 -24.73 8.15
CA MET A 1 11.87 -23.45 7.46
C MET A 1 12.22 -22.42 8.53
N ASN A 2 13.50 -22.08 8.68
CA ASN A 2 13.95 -21.07 9.66
C ASN A 2 13.68 -19.68 9.06
N ILE A 3 12.59 -19.04 9.48
CA ILE A 3 12.31 -17.65 9.13
C ILE A 3 13.07 -16.78 10.14
N ALA A 4 14.39 -16.68 9.97
CA ALA A 4 15.24 -15.83 10.80
C ALA A 4 15.16 -14.36 10.33
N ILE A 5 13.98 -13.74 10.45
CA ILE A 5 13.80 -12.32 10.12
C ILE A 5 13.64 -11.45 11.38
N PHE A 6 13.15 -12.04 12.48
CA PHE A 6 13.00 -11.36 13.76
C PHE A 6 13.87 -12.10 14.80
N GLY A 7 14.58 -11.34 15.63
CA GLY A 7 15.38 -11.90 16.74
C GLY A 7 14.50 -12.58 17.79
N GLU A 8 14.99 -12.76 19.02
CA GLU A 8 14.15 -13.23 20.12
C GLU A 8 13.04 -12.20 20.40
N LEU A 9 11.82 -12.52 19.94
CA LEU A 9 10.62 -11.73 20.20
C LEU A 9 10.06 -12.09 21.57
N ASN A 10 9.77 -11.08 22.39
CA ASN A 10 9.04 -11.34 23.63
C ASN A 10 7.54 -11.61 23.33
N GLN A 11 6.80 -12.07 24.35
CA GLN A 11 5.37 -12.40 24.20
C GLN A 11 4.50 -11.20 23.77
N PHE A 12 4.78 -10.00 24.26
CA PHE A 12 4.08 -8.78 23.85
C PHE A 12 4.35 -8.45 22.37
N GLU A 13 5.60 -8.53 21.94
CA GLU A 13 5.98 -8.27 20.54
C GLU A 13 5.35 -9.29 19.60
N LEU A 14 5.28 -10.57 20.01
CA LEU A 14 4.61 -11.62 19.25
C LEU A 14 3.11 -11.34 19.10
N VAL A 15 2.44 -10.88 20.15
CA VAL A 15 1.02 -10.50 20.09
C VAL A 15 0.82 -9.31 19.16
N VAL A 16 1.65 -8.27 19.25
CA VAL A 16 1.57 -7.11 18.36
C VAL A 16 1.78 -7.51 16.91
N LEU A 17 2.76 -8.36 16.64
CA LEU A 17 3.10 -8.85 15.30
C LEU A 17 1.98 -9.70 14.69
N THR A 18 1.33 -10.54 15.48
CA THR A 18 0.34 -11.51 14.99
C THR A 18 -1.10 -11.02 15.04
N SER A 19 -1.41 -9.96 15.80
CA SER A 19 -2.77 -9.42 15.93
C SER A 19 -2.88 -7.97 15.49
N LEU A 20 -2.19 -7.05 16.19
CA LEU A 20 -2.37 -5.62 16.01
C LEU A 20 -1.90 -5.15 14.63
N MET A 21 -0.71 -5.57 14.20
CA MET A 21 -0.19 -5.17 12.89
C MET A 21 -1.07 -5.66 11.73
N PRO A 22 -1.48 -6.94 11.66
CA PRO A 22 -2.44 -7.40 10.65
C PRO A 22 -3.79 -6.68 10.71
N ALA A 23 -4.34 -6.44 11.90
CA ALA A 23 -5.63 -5.76 12.05
C ALA A 23 -5.59 -4.32 11.53
N VAL A 24 -4.55 -3.56 11.89
CA VAL A 24 -4.33 -2.19 11.40
C VAL A 24 -4.14 -2.19 9.88
N PHE A 25 -3.34 -3.13 9.36
CA PHE A 25 -3.14 -3.25 7.90
C PHE A 25 -4.47 -3.49 7.16
N ILE A 26 -5.28 -4.45 7.62
CA ILE A 26 -6.59 -4.75 7.02
C ILE A 26 -7.52 -3.54 7.09
N TYR A 27 -7.58 -2.86 8.24
CA TYR A 27 -8.42 -1.68 8.41
C TYR A 27 -8.04 -0.56 7.43
N LEU A 28 -6.75 -0.24 7.33
CA LEU A 28 -6.27 0.77 6.37
C LEU A 28 -6.56 0.35 4.92
N TRP A 29 -6.39 -0.94 4.60
CA TRP A 29 -6.67 -1.45 3.26
C TRP A 29 -8.15 -1.35 2.88
N ILE A 30 -9.05 -1.56 3.84
CA ILE A 30 -10.50 -1.38 3.64
C ILE A 30 -10.82 0.09 3.33
N LEU A 31 -10.24 1.04 4.07
CA LEU A 31 -10.44 2.47 3.82
C LEU A 31 -9.95 2.87 2.42
N ILE A 32 -8.72 2.49 2.06
CA ILE A 32 -8.14 2.76 0.73
C ILE A 32 -9.03 2.16 -0.38
N THR A 33 -9.45 0.90 -0.21
CA THR A 33 -10.34 0.24 -1.18
C THR A 33 -11.69 0.93 -1.28
N GLY A 34 -12.24 1.41 -0.15
CA GLY A 34 -13.46 2.20 -0.10
C GLY A 34 -13.34 3.50 -0.87
N ASP A 35 -12.25 4.24 -0.65
CA ASP A 35 -11.97 5.50 -1.36
C ASP A 35 -11.82 5.29 -2.87
N ILE A 36 -11.13 4.23 -3.29
CA ILE A 36 -11.01 3.86 -4.70
C ILE A 36 -12.38 3.55 -5.31
N LYS A 37 -13.28 2.87 -4.59
CA LYS A 37 -14.62 2.53 -5.10
C LYS A 37 -15.55 3.74 -5.17
N ASN A 38 -15.49 4.64 -4.19
CA ASN A 38 -16.42 5.76 -4.06
C ASN A 38 -15.98 7.03 -4.81
N PHE A 39 -14.69 7.17 -5.14
CA PHE A 39 -14.17 8.36 -5.79
C PHE A 39 -13.34 8.01 -7.02
N GLU A 40 -13.82 8.38 -8.21
CA GLU A 40 -13.10 8.17 -9.47
C GLU A 40 -11.75 8.87 -9.48
N ARG A 41 -11.64 10.06 -8.87
CA ARG A 41 -10.37 10.80 -8.76
C ARG A 41 -9.34 10.05 -7.92
N SER A 42 -9.76 9.25 -6.94
CA SER A 42 -8.87 8.41 -6.13
C SER A 42 -8.29 7.26 -6.95
N LYS A 43 -9.03 6.70 -7.92
CA LYS A 43 -8.50 5.72 -8.89
C LYS A 43 -7.38 6.32 -9.75
N THR A 44 -7.63 7.49 -10.34
CA THR A 44 -6.66 8.15 -11.22
C THR A 44 -5.41 8.59 -10.47
N ALA A 45 -5.57 9.09 -9.24
CA ALA A 45 -4.43 9.44 -8.39
C ALA A 45 -3.60 8.19 -8.06
N TYR A 46 -4.25 7.11 -7.61
CA TYR A 46 -3.55 5.85 -7.29
C TYR A 46 -2.78 5.32 -8.50
N SER A 47 -3.39 5.26 -9.69
CA SER A 47 -2.71 4.83 -10.91
C SER A 47 -1.55 5.74 -11.32
N ALA A 48 -1.70 7.07 -11.19
CA ALA A 48 -0.63 8.02 -11.51
C ALA A 48 0.56 7.92 -10.55
N TYR A 49 0.30 7.70 -9.25
CA TYR A 49 1.37 7.51 -8.27
C TYR A 49 2.06 6.15 -8.41
N THR A 50 1.31 5.06 -8.67
CA THR A 50 1.90 3.75 -8.97
C THR A 50 2.67 3.75 -10.29
N ALA A 51 2.26 4.55 -11.28
CA ALA A 51 3.00 4.76 -12.53
C ALA A 51 4.30 5.55 -12.33
N LYS A 52 4.36 6.41 -11.30
CA LYS A 52 5.55 7.18 -10.92
C LYS A 52 6.43 6.48 -9.87
N ASP A 53 6.03 5.29 -9.41
CA ASP A 53 6.80 4.52 -8.44
C ASP A 53 8.13 4.07 -9.08
N PRO A 54 9.28 4.22 -8.38
CA PRO A 54 10.59 3.81 -8.90
C PRO A 54 10.69 2.33 -9.30
N ILE A 55 9.82 1.45 -8.77
CA ILE A 55 9.73 0.04 -9.18
C ILE A 55 9.07 -0.13 -10.55
N ASN A 56 8.26 0.84 -10.98
CA ASN A 56 7.49 0.79 -12.22
C ASN A 56 8.17 1.54 -13.38
N CYS A 57 9.48 1.32 -13.53
CA CYS A 57 10.33 1.88 -14.58
C CYS A 57 10.02 1.39 -16.01
N TYR A 58 8.99 0.55 -16.17
CA TYR A 58 8.48 0.09 -17.48
C TYR A 58 7.29 0.89 -17.99
N GLN A 59 6.64 1.69 -17.13
CA GLN A 59 5.61 2.62 -17.57
C GLN A 59 6.27 3.97 -17.87
N ASN A 60 6.54 4.22 -19.17
CA ASN A 60 6.84 5.56 -19.66
C ASN A 60 5.59 6.43 -19.46
N TYR A 61 5.42 6.97 -18.26
CA TYR A 61 4.36 7.90 -17.94
C TYR A 61 4.68 9.24 -18.63
N THR A 62 4.17 9.43 -19.84
CA THR A 62 4.09 10.74 -20.46
C THR A 62 2.99 11.54 -19.77
N GLU A 63 3.35 12.64 -19.13
CA GLU A 63 2.37 13.57 -18.58
C GLU A 63 1.47 14.07 -19.72
N GLU A 64 0.18 13.72 -19.68
CA GLU A 64 -0.78 14.31 -20.62
C GLU A 64 -0.78 15.83 -20.39
N LYS A 65 -0.35 16.56 -21.42
CA LYS A 65 -0.48 18.01 -21.45
C LYS A 65 -1.96 18.33 -21.30
N LYS A 66 -2.30 19.07 -20.24
CA LYS A 66 -3.59 19.73 -20.16
C LYS A 66 -3.64 20.77 -21.27
N ASP A 67 -4.31 20.44 -22.36
CA ASP A 67 -4.70 21.43 -23.36
C ASP A 67 -5.56 22.49 -22.65
N THR A 68 -4.99 23.69 -22.51
CA THR A 68 -5.68 24.93 -22.14
C THR A 68 -5.62 25.86 -23.33
#